data_AF-A0A7S1S641-F1
#
_entry.id   AF-A0A7S1S641-F1
#
_cell.length_a   1.000
_cell.length_b   1.000
_cell.length_c   1.000
_cell.angle_alpha   90.00
_cell.angle_beta   90.00
_cell.angle_gamma   90.00
#
_symmetry.space_group_name_H-M   'P 1'
#
loop_
_entity.id
_entity.type
_entity.pdbx_description
1 polymer ?
#
loop_
_entity_poly.entity_id
_entity_poly.type
_entity_poly.pdbx_seq_one_letter_code
_entity_poly.pdbx_strand_id
1 'polypeptide(L)'
;MVSSAECPPKNTDQGFWVGSAVSIALSLVMKLVGCSIQQVGIGGFMGKSMLVRQTACVHKVQIRCIEYVLRQKGFTMGKVAILCGGPDWPTSVLAGILKLPLIEMLVGTLPIIFFIIPCALTGSFYLKSNDPTSMLASASSLMALASLIVTGVLWAISAWAVQQALEEHPEEVTRPLVENVHLEWLDYRSEYVRKKLKTTWSSISPGVRLVWTFGVLTQIFVCHCFQWLFTSLVGKFAVSDSIDTLTFIAGFNAEDGLFTYQSLALIGVYAFAWSGHVVYCIWKRRALGPGRLAALKECDEMEAKWKEEYIKMCKLKAPTDAGAAGDAKVADSRETEVDADDEVVGGYSVHV
;
A
#
# COMPACT_ATOMS: atom_id res chain seq x y z
N MET A 1 -21.27 47.71 22.19
CA MET A 1 -20.45 48.24 21.08
C MET A 1 -19.09 47.57 21.16
N VAL A 2 -18.96 46.39 20.54
CA VAL A 2 -17.66 45.73 20.37
C VAL A 2 -17.12 46.27 19.04
N SER A 3 -16.00 46.97 19.12
CA SER A 3 -15.27 47.48 17.96
C SER A 3 -14.94 46.31 17.04
N SER A 4 -15.55 46.32 15.86
CA SER A 4 -15.19 45.47 14.73
C SER A 4 -13.73 45.76 14.39
N ALA A 5 -12.82 44.93 14.91
CA ALA A 5 -11.43 44.92 14.49
C ALA A 5 -11.42 44.71 12.97
N GLU A 6 -11.06 45.76 12.24
CA GLU A 6 -10.85 45.73 10.80
C GLU A 6 -9.86 44.61 10.50
N CYS A 7 -10.34 43.57 9.82
CA CYS A 7 -9.50 42.50 9.32
C CYS A 7 -8.49 43.15 8.36
N PRO A 8 -7.17 42.99 8.54
CA PRO A 8 -6.17 43.57 7.64
C PRO A 8 -6.47 43.15 6.19
N PRO A 9 -6.13 43.98 5.18
CA PRO A 9 -6.58 43.81 3.81
C PRO A 9 -6.30 42.38 3.32
N LYS A 10 -7.38 41.58 3.26
CA LYS A 10 -7.40 40.23 2.70
C LYS A 10 -7.11 40.36 1.20
N ASN A 11 -6.03 39.75 0.73
CA ASN A 11 -5.59 39.66 -0.67
C ASN A 11 -4.60 40.75 -1.12
N THR A 12 -3.38 40.72 -0.59
CA THR A 12 -2.23 41.08 -1.43
C THR A 12 -1.82 39.84 -2.22
N ASP A 13 -1.54 39.97 -3.52
CA ASP A 13 -1.07 38.84 -4.35
C ASP A 13 0.19 38.19 -3.78
N GLN A 14 0.98 38.93 -3.01
CA GLN A 14 2.12 38.42 -2.26
C GLN A 14 1.72 37.35 -1.23
N GLY A 15 0.63 37.56 -0.48
CA GLY A 15 0.16 36.59 0.50
C GLY A 15 -0.24 35.25 -0.13
N PHE A 16 -0.81 35.30 -1.35
CA PHE A 16 -1.15 34.11 -2.12
C PHE A 16 0.10 33.30 -2.49
N TRP A 17 1.10 33.93 -3.12
CA TRP A 17 2.30 33.23 -3.57
C TRP A 17 3.16 32.72 -2.41
N VAL A 18 3.28 33.51 -1.32
CA VAL A 18 3.95 33.08 -0.10
C VAL A 18 3.22 31.89 0.52
N GLY A 19 1.88 31.94 0.59
CA GLY A 19 1.06 30.83 1.09
C GLY A 19 1.26 29.54 0.28
N SER A 20 1.24 29.63 -1.06
CA SER A 20 1.50 28.47 -1.92
C SER A 20 2.92 27.93 -1.74
N ALA A 21 3.93 28.79 -1.63
CA ALA A 21 5.31 28.36 -1.41
C ALA A 21 5.49 27.63 -0.07
N VAL A 22 4.89 28.16 1.01
CA VAL A 22 4.87 27.51 2.32
C VAL A 22 4.15 26.16 2.25
N SER A 23 3.01 26.08 1.56
CA SER A 23 2.28 24.83 1.37
C SER A 23 3.14 23.77 0.66
N ILE A 24 3.81 24.12 -0.44
CA ILE A 24 4.71 23.22 -1.18
C ILE A 24 5.85 22.73 -0.27
N ALA A 25 6.52 23.64 0.44
CA ALA A 25 7.62 23.30 1.33
C ALA A 25 7.17 22.36 2.46
N LEU A 26 6.04 22.67 3.10
CA LEU A 26 5.49 21.85 4.17
C LEU A 26 5.06 20.46 3.65
N SER A 27 4.43 20.39 2.46
CA SER A 27 4.08 19.11 1.84
C SER A 27 5.30 18.25 1.55
N LEU A 28 6.41 18.83 1.08
CA LEU A 28 7.65 18.08 0.89
C LEU A 28 8.20 17.56 2.22
N VAL A 29 8.27 18.41 3.26
CA VAL A 29 8.77 18.00 4.57
C VAL A 29 7.90 16.89 5.17
N MET A 30 6.57 17.05 5.13
CA MET A 30 5.62 16.04 5.59
C MET A 30 5.79 14.71 4.84
N LYS A 31 6.01 14.76 3.52
CA LYS A 31 6.28 13.58 2.70
C LYS A 31 7.54 12.84 3.17
N LEU A 32 8.66 13.54 3.33
CA LEU A 32 9.93 12.92 3.74
C LEU A 32 9.88 12.38 5.18
N VAL A 33 9.24 13.10 6.10
CA VAL A 33 9.00 12.64 7.49
C VAL A 33 8.09 11.42 7.47
N GLY A 34 7.02 11.44 6.68
CA GLY A 34 6.11 10.32 6.46
C GLY A 34 6.86 9.07 5.99
N CYS A 35 7.66 9.19 4.92
CA CYS A 35 8.50 8.09 4.42
C CYS A 35 9.43 7.55 5.50
N SER A 36 10.04 8.42 6.32
CA SER A 36 10.95 8.02 7.40
C SER A 36 10.24 7.19 8.47
N ILE A 37 9.08 7.65 8.95
CA ILE A 37 8.27 6.95 9.95
C ILE A 37 7.76 5.63 9.38
N GLN A 38 7.27 5.64 8.14
CA GLN A 38 6.75 4.45 7.46
C GLN A 38 7.86 3.40 7.24
N GLN A 39 9.06 3.81 6.83
CA GLN A 39 10.17 2.90 6.58
C GLN A 39 10.76 2.35 7.88
N VAL A 40 11.17 3.21 8.81
CA VAL A 40 11.88 2.78 10.02
C VAL A 40 10.92 2.29 11.10
N GLY A 41 9.89 3.10 11.41
CA GLY A 41 8.96 2.80 12.49
C GLY A 41 8.04 1.63 12.15
N ILE A 42 7.37 1.70 11.00
CA ILE A 42 6.38 0.69 10.60
C ILE A 42 7.06 -0.48 9.90
N GLY A 43 7.73 -0.25 8.77
CA GLY A 43 8.34 -1.29 7.94
C GLY A 43 9.42 -2.07 8.66
N GLY A 44 10.32 -1.40 9.37
CA GLY A 44 11.38 -2.04 10.15
C GLY A 44 10.85 -2.93 11.28
N PHE A 45 9.75 -2.54 11.93
CA PHE A 45 9.10 -3.36 12.96
C PHE A 45 8.31 -4.52 12.33
N MET A 46 7.46 -4.23 11.35
CA MET A 46 6.63 -5.22 10.67
C MET A 46 7.45 -6.26 9.89
N GLY A 47 8.63 -5.89 9.40
CA GLY A 47 9.58 -6.78 8.75
C GLY A 47 10.12 -7.90 9.64
N LYS A 48 9.94 -7.83 10.97
CA LYS A 48 10.27 -8.93 11.89
C LYS A 48 9.22 -10.06 11.86
N SER A 49 7.99 -9.75 11.42
CA SER A 49 6.90 -10.73 11.36
C SER A 49 6.94 -11.53 10.06
N MET A 50 7.05 -12.86 10.18
CA MET A 50 7.00 -13.78 9.04
C MET A 50 5.68 -13.68 8.26
N LEU A 51 4.56 -13.49 8.96
CA LEU A 51 3.25 -13.35 8.32
C LEU A 51 3.18 -12.08 7.47
N VAL A 52 3.73 -10.97 7.96
CA VAL A 52 3.79 -9.73 7.18
C VAL A 52 4.69 -9.92 5.97
N ARG A 53 5.89 -10.46 6.14
CA ARG A 53 6.82 -10.72 5.03
C ARG A 53 6.18 -11.61 3.96
N GLN A 54 5.42 -12.63 4.38
CA GLN A 54 4.68 -13.50 3.47
C GLN A 54 3.59 -12.71 2.72
N THR A 55 2.82 -11.88 3.43
CA THR A 55 1.72 -11.08 2.86
C THR A 55 2.25 -10.02 1.89
N ALA A 56 3.41 -9.44 2.20
CA ALA A 56 4.13 -8.51 1.36
C ALA A 56 4.88 -9.21 0.21
N CYS A 57 4.83 -10.55 0.13
CA CYS A 57 5.42 -11.34 -0.95
C CYS A 57 6.91 -11.06 -1.18
N VAL A 58 7.69 -10.79 -0.13
CA VAL A 58 9.10 -10.37 -0.27
C VAL A 58 10.00 -11.41 -0.94
N HIS A 59 9.60 -12.67 -0.87
CA HIS A 59 10.28 -13.79 -1.52
C HIS A 59 9.90 -13.98 -2.99
N LYS A 60 8.88 -13.26 -3.50
CA LYS A 60 8.43 -13.37 -4.89
C LYS A 60 9.23 -12.47 -5.83
N VAL A 61 9.37 -12.95 -7.06
CA VAL A 61 10.20 -12.34 -8.11
C VAL A 61 9.91 -10.85 -8.30
N GLN A 62 8.62 -10.45 -8.28
CA GLN A 62 8.24 -9.05 -8.47
C GLN A 62 8.84 -8.12 -7.41
N ILE A 63 8.75 -8.50 -6.13
CA ILE A 63 9.31 -7.72 -5.03
C ILE A 63 10.83 -7.79 -5.04
N ARG A 64 11.42 -8.92 -5.45
CA ARG A 64 12.87 -9.05 -5.60
C ARG A 64 13.43 -8.18 -6.73
N CYS A 65 12.71 -8.02 -7.82
CA CYS A 65 13.07 -7.05 -8.86
C CYS A 65 13.00 -5.61 -8.33
N ILE A 66 11.96 -5.26 -7.56
CA ILE A 66 11.86 -3.95 -6.91
C ILE A 66 13.03 -3.74 -5.94
N GLU A 67 13.32 -4.73 -5.09
CA GLU A 67 14.44 -4.70 -4.17
C GLU A 67 15.76 -4.49 -4.92
N TYR A 68 15.98 -5.23 -6.01
CA TYR A 68 17.16 -5.10 -6.86
C TYR A 68 17.32 -3.66 -7.36
N VAL A 69 16.28 -3.08 -7.98
CA VAL A 69 16.30 -1.69 -8.48
C VAL A 69 16.55 -0.69 -7.35
N LEU A 70 15.92 -0.88 -6.19
CA LEU A 70 16.09 0.02 -5.04
C LEU A 70 17.45 -0.13 -4.33
N ARG A 71 18.14 -1.27 -4.49
CA ARG A 71 19.51 -1.48 -3.97
C ARG A 71 20.62 -1.00 -4.90
N GLN A 72 20.32 -0.70 -6.16
CA GLN A 72 21.32 -0.15 -7.10
C GLN A 72 21.99 1.10 -6.52
N LYS A 73 23.30 1.24 -6.64
CA LYS A 73 24.01 2.43 -6.13
C LYS A 73 23.58 3.69 -6.89
N GLY A 74 23.41 4.80 -6.17
CA GLY A 74 23.01 6.08 -6.74
C GLY A 74 21.51 6.22 -6.99
N PHE A 75 21.14 7.17 -7.85
CA PHE A 75 19.75 7.56 -8.15
C PHE A 75 19.38 7.20 -9.58
N THR A 76 19.23 5.90 -9.84
CA THR A 76 18.77 5.43 -11.15
C THR A 76 17.35 5.89 -11.40
N MET A 77 16.98 6.07 -12.68
CA MET A 77 15.63 6.48 -13.03
C MET A 77 14.57 5.52 -12.50
N GLY A 78 14.86 4.21 -12.50
CA GLY A 78 14.00 3.19 -11.91
C GLY A 78 13.79 3.39 -10.41
N LYS A 79 14.86 3.63 -9.65
CA LYS A 79 14.77 3.89 -8.20
C LYS A 79 13.91 5.11 -7.90
N VAL A 80 14.15 6.23 -8.58
CA VAL A 80 13.37 7.46 -8.42
C VAL A 80 11.91 7.25 -8.82
N ALA A 81 11.66 6.54 -9.92
CA ALA A 81 10.32 6.24 -10.41
C ALA A 81 9.52 5.36 -9.43
N ILE A 82 10.15 4.36 -8.82
CA ILE A 82 9.51 3.54 -7.77
C ILE A 82 9.20 4.39 -6.54
N LEU A 83 10.16 5.19 -6.05
CA LEU A 83 9.99 5.97 -4.82
C LEU A 83 8.98 7.12 -4.96
N CYS A 84 8.95 7.76 -6.14
CA CYS A 84 8.07 8.90 -6.40
C CYS A 84 6.72 8.49 -7.01
N GLY A 85 6.70 7.46 -7.84
CA GLY A 85 5.50 6.97 -8.52
C GLY A 85 4.76 5.89 -7.73
N GLY A 86 5.45 5.08 -6.94
CA GLY A 86 4.83 4.02 -6.16
C GLY A 86 3.79 4.55 -5.16
N PRO A 87 2.81 3.71 -4.75
CA PRO A 87 1.89 4.10 -3.69
C PRO A 87 2.70 4.36 -2.42
N ASP A 88 2.62 5.59 -1.89
CA ASP A 88 3.49 6.11 -0.82
C ASP A 88 3.66 5.12 0.34
N TRP A 89 2.53 4.76 0.95
CA TRP A 89 2.53 3.93 2.15
C TRP A 89 3.08 2.51 1.89
N PRO A 90 2.59 1.72 0.91
CA PRO A 90 3.18 0.42 0.62
C PRO A 90 4.66 0.48 0.25
N THR A 91 5.10 1.52 -0.48
CA THR A 91 6.50 1.63 -0.96
C THR A 91 7.47 1.88 0.19
N SER A 92 7.19 2.87 1.04
CA SER A 92 8.05 3.18 2.20
C SER A 92 8.08 2.05 3.23
N VAL A 93 6.92 1.44 3.52
CA VAL A 93 6.83 0.29 4.43
C VAL A 93 7.61 -0.90 3.86
N LEU A 94 7.47 -1.20 2.56
CA LEU A 94 8.23 -2.26 1.91
C LEU A 94 9.73 -2.00 1.97
N ALA A 95 10.18 -0.77 1.73
CA ALA A 95 11.59 -0.40 1.89
C ALA A 95 12.12 -0.70 3.30
N GLY A 96 11.27 -0.53 4.32
CA GLY A 96 11.58 -0.88 5.71
C GLY A 96 11.65 -2.38 5.94
N ILE A 97 10.68 -3.14 5.40
CA ILE A 97 10.66 -4.62 5.47
C ILE A 97 11.91 -5.21 4.80
N LEU A 98 12.34 -4.63 3.68
CA LEU A 98 13.54 -5.01 2.94
C LEU A 98 14.84 -4.47 3.55
N LYS A 99 14.77 -3.69 4.63
CA LYS A 99 15.92 -3.08 5.31
C LYS A 99 16.80 -2.24 4.36
N LEU A 100 16.17 -1.42 3.53
CA LEU A 100 16.88 -0.50 2.64
C LEU A 100 17.43 0.72 3.41
N PRO A 101 18.55 1.33 2.98
CA PRO A 101 19.14 2.48 3.64
C PRO A 101 18.23 3.70 3.56
N LEU A 102 17.83 4.25 4.70
CA LEU A 102 16.87 5.36 4.80
C LEU A 102 17.28 6.59 3.98
N ILE A 103 18.54 7.01 4.09
CA ILE A 103 19.01 8.24 3.44
C ILE A 103 18.90 8.13 1.92
N GLU A 104 19.26 6.99 1.33
CA GLU A 104 19.11 6.81 -0.12
C GLU A 104 17.65 6.84 -0.55
N MET A 105 16.74 6.26 0.24
CA MET A 105 15.30 6.29 -0.07
C MET A 105 14.72 7.69 0.05
N LEU A 106 15.12 8.48 1.05
CA LEU A 106 14.68 9.88 1.19
C LEU A 106 15.21 10.75 0.07
N VAL A 107 16.50 10.65 -0.27
CA VAL A 107 17.09 11.43 -1.35
C VAL A 107 16.49 11.02 -2.70
N GLY A 108 16.27 9.72 -2.92
CA GLY A 108 15.57 9.20 -4.11
C GLY A 108 14.11 9.64 -4.21
N THR A 109 13.51 10.06 -3.09
CA THR A 109 12.14 10.60 -3.02
C THR A 109 12.11 12.12 -3.29
N LEU A 110 13.21 12.86 -3.17
CA LEU A 110 13.23 14.33 -3.37
C LEU A 110 12.63 14.80 -4.71
N PRO A 111 12.80 14.10 -5.84
CA PRO A 111 12.18 14.48 -7.11
C PRO A 111 10.64 14.52 -7.07
N ILE A 112 9.99 13.99 -6.03
CA ILE A 112 8.54 14.13 -5.83
C ILE A 112 8.09 15.59 -5.78
N ILE A 113 8.98 16.55 -5.52
CA ILE A 113 8.65 17.98 -5.54
C ILE A 113 8.05 18.42 -6.89
N PHE A 114 8.45 17.79 -8.00
CA PHE A 114 7.88 18.07 -9.32
C PHE A 114 6.41 17.63 -9.45
N PHE A 115 5.95 16.75 -8.58
CA PHE A 115 4.54 16.38 -8.43
C PHE A 115 3.83 17.22 -7.35
N ILE A 116 4.51 17.52 -6.22
CA ILE A 116 3.95 18.33 -5.13
C ILE A 116 3.61 19.74 -5.61
N ILE A 117 4.48 20.38 -6.40
CA ILE A 117 4.24 21.73 -6.92
C ILE A 117 2.90 21.82 -7.67
N PRO A 118 2.67 21.07 -8.77
CA PRO A 118 1.41 21.18 -9.49
C PRO A 118 0.21 20.72 -8.65
N CYS A 119 0.36 19.72 -7.77
CA CYS A 119 -0.72 19.31 -6.87
C CYS A 119 -1.13 20.42 -5.89
N ALA A 120 -0.17 21.05 -5.20
CA ALA A 120 -0.43 22.14 -4.26
C ALA A 120 -0.96 23.41 -4.96
N LEU A 121 -0.43 23.71 -6.15
CA LEU A 121 -0.91 24.84 -6.96
C LEU A 121 -2.31 24.61 -7.50
N THR A 122 -2.71 23.37 -7.82
CA THR A 122 -4.10 23.05 -8.19
C THR A 122 -5.07 23.51 -7.10
N GLY A 123 -4.84 23.12 -5.84
CA GLY A 123 -5.67 23.56 -4.73
C GLY A 123 -5.64 25.08 -4.50
N SER A 124 -4.44 25.68 -4.59
CA SER A 124 -4.27 27.13 -4.43
C SER A 124 -5.03 27.92 -5.50
N PHE A 125 -4.93 27.51 -6.76
CA PHE A 125 -5.62 28.15 -7.89
C PHE A 125 -7.12 27.92 -7.84
N TYR A 126 -7.56 26.75 -7.38
CA TYR A 126 -8.98 26.46 -7.15
C TYR A 126 -9.60 27.43 -6.14
N LEU A 127 -8.90 27.80 -5.06
CA LEU A 127 -9.43 28.78 -4.10
C LEU A 127 -9.63 30.19 -4.68
N LYS A 128 -8.94 30.53 -5.78
CA LYS A 128 -9.12 31.79 -6.53
C LYS A 128 -10.02 31.63 -7.77
N SER A 129 -10.62 30.45 -8.01
CA SER A 129 -11.39 30.19 -9.23
C SER A 129 -12.66 31.04 -9.37
N ASN A 130 -13.16 31.60 -8.27
CA ASN A 130 -14.36 32.44 -8.26
C ASN A 130 -14.09 33.89 -8.69
N ASP A 131 -12.84 34.27 -8.96
CA ASP A 131 -12.51 35.57 -9.53
C ASP A 131 -12.72 35.53 -11.06
N PRO A 132 -13.77 36.21 -11.60
CA PRO A 132 -14.15 36.14 -13.01
C PRO A 132 -13.11 36.72 -13.96
N THR A 133 -12.09 37.42 -13.46
CA THR A 133 -11.01 38.00 -14.27
C THR A 133 -9.75 37.14 -14.33
N SER A 134 -9.67 36.05 -13.54
CA SER A 134 -8.43 35.33 -13.34
C SER A 134 -8.29 34.10 -14.26
N MET A 135 -7.15 34.00 -14.95
CA MET A 135 -6.74 32.79 -15.70
C MET A 135 -6.45 31.59 -14.77
N LEU A 136 -6.59 31.77 -13.45
CA LEU A 136 -6.21 30.80 -12.43
C LEU A 136 -7.11 29.56 -12.43
N ALA A 137 -8.39 29.68 -12.78
CA ALA A 137 -9.26 28.51 -12.94
C ALA A 137 -8.75 27.54 -14.02
N SER A 138 -8.35 28.07 -15.19
CA SER A 138 -7.72 27.26 -16.25
C SER A 138 -6.35 26.74 -15.84
N ALA A 139 -5.57 27.53 -15.10
CA ALA A 139 -4.28 27.09 -14.57
C ALA A 139 -4.43 25.94 -13.57
N SER A 140 -5.47 25.93 -12.74
CA SER A 140 -5.78 24.81 -11.82
C SER A 140 -5.97 23.50 -12.58
N SER A 141 -6.81 23.50 -13.61
CA SER A 141 -7.02 22.31 -14.46
C SER A 141 -5.74 21.86 -15.16
N LEU A 142 -4.91 22.81 -15.61
CA LEU A 142 -3.60 22.50 -16.22
C LEU A 142 -2.63 21.87 -15.20
N MET A 143 -2.58 22.38 -13.97
CA MET A 143 -1.75 21.81 -12.90
C MET A 143 -2.23 20.41 -12.49
N ALA A 144 -3.54 20.18 -12.44
CA ALA A 144 -4.10 18.86 -12.19
C ALA A 144 -3.69 17.86 -13.29
N LEU A 145 -3.81 18.27 -14.56
CA LEU A 145 -3.41 17.46 -15.71
C LEU A 145 -1.89 17.19 -15.70
N ALA A 146 -1.07 18.19 -15.40
CA ALA A 146 0.38 18.03 -15.28
C ALA A 146 0.73 17.00 -14.20
N SER A 147 0.06 17.05 -13.04
CA SER A 147 0.24 16.07 -11.95
C SER A 147 -0.08 14.65 -12.42
N LEU A 148 -1.18 14.46 -13.16
CA LEU A 148 -1.58 13.16 -13.71
C LEU A 148 -0.55 12.63 -14.73
N ILE A 149 -0.05 13.48 -15.62
CA ILE A 149 0.96 13.10 -16.61
C ILE A 149 2.25 12.67 -15.91
N VAL A 150 2.74 13.45 -14.94
CA VAL A 150 3.95 13.12 -14.19
C VAL A 150 3.81 11.77 -13.49
N THR A 151 2.69 11.52 -12.80
CA THR A 151 2.43 10.23 -12.15
C THR A 151 2.37 9.08 -13.15
N GLY A 152 1.67 9.25 -14.28
CA GLY A 152 1.59 8.22 -15.31
C GLY A 152 2.95 7.86 -15.90
N VAL A 153 3.81 8.86 -16.13
CA VAL A 153 5.19 8.66 -16.61
C VAL A 153 6.03 7.92 -15.57
N LEU A 154 5.94 8.30 -14.28
CA LEU A 154 6.66 7.60 -13.21
C LEU A 154 6.22 6.14 -13.07
N TRP A 155 4.92 5.84 -13.21
CA TRP A 155 4.43 4.46 -13.21
C TRP A 155 4.97 3.65 -14.38
N ALA A 156 5.00 4.24 -15.58
CA ALA A 156 5.56 3.57 -16.76
C ALA A 156 7.05 3.26 -16.59
N ILE A 157 7.84 4.23 -16.10
CA ILE A 157 9.28 4.05 -15.85
C ILE A 157 9.52 3.02 -14.73
N SER A 158 8.72 3.05 -13.67
CA SER A 158 8.80 2.06 -12.58
C SER A 158 8.52 0.64 -13.09
N ALA A 159 7.47 0.46 -13.89
CA ALA A 159 7.14 -0.84 -14.48
C ALA A 159 8.24 -1.32 -15.43
N TRP A 160 8.74 -0.42 -16.28
CA TRP A 160 9.86 -0.70 -17.18
C TRP A 160 11.13 -1.11 -16.42
N ALA A 161 11.51 -0.40 -15.35
CA ALA A 161 12.71 -0.72 -14.58
C ALA A 161 12.61 -2.07 -13.85
N VAL A 162 11.43 -2.40 -13.32
CA VAL A 162 11.18 -3.72 -12.69
C VAL A 162 11.25 -4.84 -13.73
N GLN A 163 10.69 -4.61 -14.92
CA GLN A 163 10.76 -5.56 -16.04
C GLN A 163 12.19 -5.73 -16.55
N GLN A 164 12.93 -4.63 -16.71
CA GLN A 164 14.33 -4.65 -17.11
C GLN A 164 15.19 -5.44 -16.12
N ALA A 165 15.00 -5.26 -14.81
CA ALA A 165 15.69 -6.04 -13.79
C ALA A 165 15.40 -7.55 -13.91
N LEU A 166 14.19 -7.93 -14.32
CA LEU A 166 13.83 -9.33 -14.57
C LEU A 166 14.53 -9.90 -15.81
N GLU A 167 14.63 -9.11 -16.88
CA GLU A 167 15.21 -9.53 -18.16
C GLU A 167 16.74 -9.56 -18.15
N GLU A 168 17.37 -8.58 -17.51
CA GLU A 168 18.84 -8.44 -17.47
C GLU A 168 19.47 -9.31 -16.38
N HIS A 169 18.77 -9.52 -15.26
CA HIS A 169 19.28 -10.28 -14.11
C HIS A 169 18.37 -11.44 -13.66
N PRO A 170 17.87 -12.29 -14.59
CA PRO A 170 16.89 -13.32 -14.27
C PRO A 170 17.43 -14.32 -13.23
N GLU A 171 18.71 -14.69 -13.32
CA GLU A 171 19.32 -15.64 -12.39
C GLU A 171 19.36 -15.08 -10.97
N GLU A 172 19.66 -13.80 -10.80
CA GLU A 172 19.76 -13.18 -9.49
C GLU A 172 18.40 -13.04 -8.83
N VAL A 173 17.40 -12.50 -9.55
CA VAL A 173 16.07 -12.19 -9.00
C VAL A 173 15.13 -13.40 -8.90
N THR A 174 15.40 -14.48 -9.63
CA THR A 174 14.60 -15.74 -9.56
C THR A 174 15.25 -16.83 -8.72
N ARG A 175 16.55 -16.71 -8.39
CA ARG A 175 17.28 -17.70 -7.58
C ARG A 175 16.58 -17.96 -6.25
N PRO A 176 16.32 -19.22 -5.85
CA PRO A 176 15.78 -19.51 -4.53
C PRO A 176 16.82 -19.14 -3.45
N LEU A 177 16.36 -18.49 -2.37
CA LEU A 177 17.22 -18.02 -1.28
C LEU A 177 16.93 -18.83 -0.02
N VAL A 178 18.00 -19.28 0.66
CA VAL A 178 17.89 -20.08 1.90
C VAL A 178 17.11 -19.33 2.99
N GLU A 179 17.31 -18.02 3.10
CA GLU A 179 16.59 -17.16 4.06
C GLU A 179 15.07 -17.16 3.88
N ASN A 180 14.58 -17.45 2.67
CA ASN A 180 13.16 -17.46 2.34
C ASN A 180 12.54 -18.86 2.46
N VAL A 181 13.28 -19.87 2.92
CA VAL A 181 12.79 -21.26 3.04
C VAL A 181 11.48 -21.36 3.83
N HIS A 182 11.33 -20.58 4.89
CA HIS A 182 10.12 -20.58 5.70
C HIS A 182 8.94 -19.90 4.99
N LEU A 183 9.20 -18.82 4.24
CA LEU A 183 8.15 -18.12 3.47
C LEU A 183 7.64 -19.00 2.32
N GLU A 184 8.57 -19.63 1.60
CA GLU A 184 8.25 -20.53 0.51
C GLU A 184 7.54 -21.79 1.00
N TRP A 185 7.87 -22.28 2.21
CA TRP A 185 7.11 -23.34 2.86
C TRP A 185 5.66 -22.95 3.13
N LEU A 186 5.41 -21.75 3.67
CA LEU A 186 4.04 -21.29 3.95
C LEU A 186 3.20 -21.16 2.68
N ASP A 187 3.81 -20.74 1.58
CA ASP A 187 3.18 -20.69 0.27
C ASP A 187 2.92 -22.08 -0.30
N TYR A 188 3.93 -22.95 -0.25
CA TYR A 188 3.79 -24.35 -0.65
C TYR A 188 2.66 -25.03 0.11
N ARG A 189 2.62 -24.87 1.44
CA ARG A 189 1.56 -25.39 2.32
C ARG A 189 0.19 -24.86 1.93
N SER A 190 0.08 -23.56 1.66
CA SER A 190 -1.17 -22.92 1.22
C SER A 190 -1.64 -23.44 -0.15
N GLU A 191 -0.71 -23.58 -1.10
CA GLU A 191 -1.00 -24.16 -2.41
C GLU A 191 -1.36 -25.63 -2.35
N TYR A 192 -0.67 -26.41 -1.51
CA TYR A 192 -0.90 -27.83 -1.32
C TYR A 192 -2.33 -28.07 -0.84
N VAL A 193 -2.75 -27.36 0.21
CA VAL A 193 -4.12 -27.40 0.73
C VAL A 193 -5.13 -26.96 -0.33
N ARG A 194 -4.84 -25.89 -1.09
CA ARG A 194 -5.71 -25.42 -2.17
C ARG A 194 -5.85 -26.46 -3.30
N LYS A 195 -4.79 -27.18 -3.64
CA LYS A 195 -4.77 -28.22 -4.69
C LYS A 195 -5.50 -29.49 -4.26
N LYS A 196 -5.39 -29.90 -2.98
CA LYS A 196 -6.14 -31.04 -2.41
C LYS A 196 -7.63 -30.72 -2.25
N LEU A 197 -7.96 -29.53 -1.77
CA LEU A 197 -9.34 -29.09 -1.52
C LEU A 197 -9.90 -28.28 -2.68
N LYS A 198 -9.83 -28.82 -3.90
CA LYS A 198 -10.47 -28.18 -5.06
C LYS A 198 -11.95 -27.98 -4.75
N THR A 199 -12.33 -26.74 -4.56
CA THR A 199 -13.72 -26.34 -4.40
C THR A 199 -14.21 -25.83 -5.73
N THR A 200 -15.26 -26.46 -6.23
CA THR A 200 -15.97 -25.98 -7.41
C THR A 200 -17.17 -25.18 -6.95
N TRP A 201 -17.64 -24.25 -7.78
CA TRP A 201 -18.88 -23.52 -7.47
C TRP A 201 -20.06 -24.47 -7.25
N SER A 202 -20.08 -25.60 -7.95
CA SER A 202 -21.08 -26.67 -7.82
C SER A 202 -21.06 -27.39 -6.47
N SER A 203 -19.93 -27.41 -5.74
CA SER A 203 -19.84 -28.06 -4.44
C SER A 203 -20.42 -27.22 -3.29
N ILE A 204 -20.70 -25.93 -3.54
CA ILE A 204 -21.27 -25.02 -2.54
C ILE A 204 -22.78 -25.30 -2.42
N SER A 205 -23.37 -25.26 -1.23
CA SER A 205 -24.82 -25.44 -1.11
C SER A 205 -25.58 -24.31 -1.85
N PRO A 206 -26.69 -24.60 -2.55
CA PRO A 206 -27.42 -23.57 -3.30
C PRO A 206 -27.86 -22.36 -2.46
N GLY A 207 -28.25 -22.59 -1.20
CA GLY A 207 -28.63 -21.51 -0.28
C GLY A 207 -27.47 -20.55 0.03
N VAL A 208 -26.25 -21.08 0.25
CA VAL A 208 -25.07 -20.24 0.48
C VAL A 208 -24.70 -19.47 -0.78
N ARG A 209 -24.80 -20.10 -1.96
CA ARG A 209 -24.59 -19.42 -3.24
C ARG A 209 -25.55 -18.25 -3.42
N LEU A 210 -26.84 -18.47 -3.17
CA LEU A 210 -27.87 -17.44 -3.31
C LEU A 210 -27.60 -16.25 -2.39
N VAL A 211 -27.36 -16.50 -1.09
CA VAL A 211 -27.11 -15.45 -0.10
C VAL A 211 -25.83 -14.67 -0.43
N TRP A 212 -24.76 -15.35 -0.83
CA TRP A 212 -23.51 -14.70 -1.23
C TRP A 212 -23.68 -13.86 -2.50
N THR A 213 -24.29 -14.42 -3.54
CA THR A 213 -24.53 -13.72 -4.81
C THR A 213 -25.42 -12.49 -4.58
N PHE A 214 -26.46 -12.61 -3.77
CA PHE A 214 -27.32 -11.48 -3.41
C PHE A 214 -26.53 -10.38 -2.68
N GLY A 215 -25.65 -10.74 -1.74
CA GLY A 215 -24.76 -9.79 -1.06
C GLY A 215 -23.85 -9.04 -2.05
N VAL A 216 -23.18 -9.76 -2.95
CA VAL A 216 -22.30 -9.16 -3.97
C VAL A 216 -23.07 -8.22 -4.91
N LEU A 217 -24.22 -8.66 -5.42
CA LEU A 217 -25.06 -7.83 -6.30
C LEU A 217 -25.56 -6.57 -5.59
N THR A 218 -25.92 -6.69 -4.30
CA THR A 218 -26.33 -5.55 -3.48
C THR A 218 -25.18 -4.56 -3.31
N GLN A 219 -23.95 -5.04 -3.06
CA GLN A 219 -22.79 -4.17 -2.94
C GLN A 219 -22.50 -3.42 -4.25
N ILE A 220 -22.51 -4.13 -5.38
CA ILE A 220 -22.33 -3.52 -6.71
C ILE A 220 -23.41 -2.46 -6.96
N PHE A 221 -24.66 -2.78 -6.63
CA PHE A 221 -25.78 -1.84 -6.77
C PHE A 221 -25.58 -0.58 -5.92
N VAL A 222 -25.22 -0.71 -4.64
CA VAL A 222 -24.96 0.45 -3.76
C VAL A 222 -23.81 1.30 -4.29
N CYS A 223 -22.71 0.68 -4.76
CA CYS A 223 -21.61 1.42 -5.37
C CYS A 223 -22.07 2.22 -6.61
N HIS A 224 -22.90 1.64 -7.46
CA HIS A 224 -23.50 2.36 -8.59
C HIS A 224 -24.44 3.47 -8.14
N CYS A 225 -25.25 3.28 -7.09
CA CYS A 225 -26.06 4.35 -6.53
C CYS A 225 -25.19 5.53 -6.07
N PHE A 226 -24.08 5.29 -5.38
CA PHE A 226 -23.14 6.35 -4.99
C PHE A 226 -22.50 7.04 -6.20
N GLN A 227 -22.14 6.29 -7.24
CA GLN A 227 -21.55 6.86 -8.45
C GLN A 227 -22.55 7.77 -9.21
N TRP A 228 -23.79 7.32 -9.39
CA TRP A 228 -24.77 7.99 -10.24
C TRP A 228 -25.64 9.01 -9.49
N LEU A 229 -25.83 8.83 -8.18
CA LEU A 229 -26.69 9.68 -7.34
C LEU A 229 -25.89 10.45 -6.29
N PHE A 230 -24.58 10.65 -6.50
CA PHE A 230 -23.70 11.35 -5.56
C PHE A 230 -24.29 12.68 -5.07
N THR A 231 -24.86 13.47 -5.99
CA THR A 231 -25.46 14.79 -5.69
C THR A 231 -26.69 14.75 -4.79
N SER A 232 -27.36 13.59 -4.68
CA SER A 232 -28.52 13.39 -3.80
C SER A 232 -28.17 12.65 -2.51
N LEU A 233 -27.02 11.95 -2.50
CA LEU A 233 -26.56 11.15 -1.38
C LEU A 233 -25.59 11.91 -0.47
N VAL A 234 -24.83 12.85 -1.02
CA VAL A 234 -23.85 13.66 -0.30
C VAL A 234 -24.29 15.12 -0.32
N GLY A 235 -24.20 15.81 0.81
CA GLY A 235 -24.51 17.22 0.89
C GLY A 235 -23.57 18.07 0.03
N LYS A 236 -23.99 19.29 -0.30
CA LYS A 236 -23.13 20.25 -1.00
C LYS A 236 -22.14 20.81 0.01
N PHE A 237 -20.86 20.49 -0.18
CA PHE A 237 -19.78 21.06 0.61
C PHE A 237 -18.70 21.57 -0.34
N ALA A 238 -18.35 22.85 -0.22
CA ALA A 238 -17.21 23.44 -0.88
C ALA A 238 -16.06 23.58 0.12
N VAL A 239 -14.82 23.51 -0.39
CA VAL A 239 -13.60 23.70 0.43
C VAL A 239 -13.55 25.10 1.07
N SER A 240 -14.30 26.06 0.53
CA SER A 240 -14.45 27.42 1.06
C SER A 240 -15.42 27.54 2.22
N ASP A 241 -16.23 26.52 2.50
CA ASP A 241 -17.27 26.59 3.52
C ASP A 241 -16.66 26.47 4.92
N SER A 242 -17.28 27.13 5.90
CA SER A 242 -16.80 27.08 7.28
C SER A 242 -16.96 25.67 7.86
N ILE A 243 -15.90 25.16 8.49
CA ILE A 243 -15.91 23.88 9.19
C ILE A 243 -16.89 23.93 10.38
N ASP A 244 -17.07 25.11 10.99
CA ASP A 244 -17.92 25.28 12.18
C ASP A 244 -19.42 25.09 11.86
N THR A 245 -19.83 25.22 10.60
CA THR A 245 -21.20 24.99 10.14
C THR A 245 -21.43 23.58 9.60
N LEU A 246 -20.39 22.75 9.55
CA LEU A 246 -20.47 21.42 8.97
C LEU A 246 -21.18 20.44 9.92
N THR A 247 -22.32 19.91 9.49
CA THR A 247 -22.98 18.79 10.18
C THR A 247 -22.66 17.47 9.49
N PHE A 248 -22.37 16.41 10.25
CA PHE A 248 -22.00 15.12 9.65
C PHE A 248 -23.22 14.41 9.01
N ILE A 249 -24.37 14.51 9.66
CA ILE A 249 -25.63 13.93 9.22
C ILE A 249 -26.59 15.08 8.99
N ALA A 250 -27.12 15.17 7.78
CA ALA A 250 -28.10 16.19 7.47
C ALA A 250 -29.35 15.97 8.33
N GLY A 251 -29.94 17.04 8.88
CA GLY A 251 -31.23 16.94 9.57
C GLY A 251 -32.32 16.36 8.65
N PHE A 252 -33.43 15.85 9.20
CA PHE A 252 -34.42 15.08 8.44
C PHE A 252 -34.99 15.80 7.20
N ASN A 253 -34.88 17.14 7.18
CA ASN A 253 -35.27 18.00 6.07
C ASN A 253 -34.17 19.02 5.66
N ALA A 254 -32.92 18.84 6.11
CA ALA A 254 -31.84 19.78 5.79
C ALA A 254 -30.93 19.18 4.71
N GLU A 255 -30.44 20.00 3.78
CA GLU A 255 -29.43 19.60 2.78
C GLU A 255 -27.99 19.80 3.29
N ASP A 256 -27.82 20.36 4.49
CA ASP A 256 -26.56 20.93 4.98
C ASP A 256 -25.62 19.92 5.69
N GLY A 257 -25.89 18.62 5.55
CA GLY A 257 -25.06 17.59 6.16
C GLY A 257 -24.21 16.83 5.14
N LEU A 258 -23.01 16.41 5.56
CA LEU A 258 -22.09 15.66 4.70
C LEU A 258 -22.75 14.40 4.10
N PHE A 259 -23.51 13.67 4.92
CA PHE A 259 -24.27 12.50 4.50
C PHE A 259 -25.78 12.73 4.67
N THR A 260 -26.55 12.44 3.62
CA THR A 260 -28.01 12.40 3.74
C THR A 260 -28.48 11.10 4.39
N TYR A 261 -29.68 11.05 4.97
CA TYR A 261 -30.23 9.81 5.53
C TYR A 261 -30.33 8.68 4.50
N GLN A 262 -30.54 9.02 3.22
CA GLN A 262 -30.56 8.05 2.12
C GLN A 262 -29.18 7.40 1.95
N SER A 263 -28.11 8.19 2.03
CA SER A 263 -26.74 7.66 1.96
C SER A 263 -26.40 6.78 3.16
N LEU A 264 -26.84 7.14 4.37
CA LEU A 264 -26.66 6.31 5.56
C LEU A 264 -27.44 4.99 5.45
N ALA A 265 -28.66 5.03 4.93
CA ALA A 265 -29.44 3.83 4.64
C ALA A 265 -28.72 2.92 3.63
N LEU A 266 -28.16 3.48 2.55
CA LEU A 266 -27.38 2.72 1.56
C LEU A 266 -26.09 2.15 2.15
N ILE A 267 -25.37 2.89 2.99
CA ILE A 267 -24.19 2.40 3.72
C ILE A 267 -24.59 1.26 4.65
N GLY A 268 -25.73 1.37 5.33
CA GLY A 268 -26.29 0.29 6.16
C GLY A 268 -26.62 -0.96 5.34
N VAL A 269 -27.24 -0.81 4.17
CA VAL A 269 -27.50 -1.92 3.24
C VAL A 269 -26.19 -2.54 2.74
N TYR A 270 -25.19 -1.72 2.41
CA TYR A 270 -23.86 -2.19 2.01
C TYR A 270 -23.17 -2.99 3.11
N ALA A 271 -23.22 -2.50 4.36
CA ALA A 271 -22.69 -3.20 5.53
C ALA A 271 -23.44 -4.51 5.77
N PHE A 272 -24.77 -4.51 5.66
CA PHE A 272 -25.57 -5.73 5.81
C PHE A 272 -25.25 -6.77 4.72
N ALA A 273 -24.97 -6.34 3.48
CA ALA A 273 -24.61 -7.23 2.38
C ALA A 273 -23.33 -8.06 2.67
N TRP A 274 -22.44 -7.58 3.54
CA TRP A 274 -21.28 -8.36 4.02
C TRP A 274 -21.67 -9.62 4.80
N SER A 275 -22.88 -9.68 5.38
CA SER A 275 -23.38 -10.89 6.03
C SER A 275 -23.39 -12.09 5.08
N GLY A 276 -23.62 -11.88 3.78
CA GLY A 276 -23.55 -12.96 2.80
C GLY A 276 -22.14 -13.53 2.60
N HIS A 277 -21.12 -12.67 2.67
CA HIS A 277 -19.72 -13.11 2.70
C HIS A 277 -19.39 -13.87 3.98
N VAL A 278 -19.89 -13.41 5.13
CA VAL A 278 -19.70 -14.09 6.43
C VAL A 278 -20.33 -15.48 6.41
N VAL A 279 -21.56 -15.63 5.90
CA VAL A 279 -22.24 -16.93 5.75
C VAL A 279 -21.41 -17.87 4.87
N TYR A 280 -20.89 -17.39 3.75
CA TYR A 280 -20.00 -18.16 2.88
C TYR A 280 -18.72 -18.60 3.61
N CYS A 281 -18.08 -17.70 4.35
CA CYS A 281 -16.85 -18.01 5.12
C CYS A 281 -17.10 -19.05 6.21
N ILE A 282 -18.23 -18.96 6.93
CA ILE A 282 -18.65 -19.95 7.94
C ILE A 282 -18.88 -21.30 7.26
N TRP A 283 -19.65 -21.33 6.17
CA TRP A 283 -19.88 -22.55 5.40
C TRP A 283 -18.57 -23.17 4.93
N LYS A 284 -17.67 -22.38 4.32
CA LYS A 284 -16.38 -22.83 3.82
C LYS A 284 -15.53 -23.44 4.92
N ARG A 285 -15.46 -22.79 6.09
CA ARG A 285 -14.69 -23.28 7.25
C ARG A 285 -15.25 -24.59 7.79
N ARG A 286 -16.57 -24.76 7.82
CA ARG A 286 -17.22 -26.00 8.30
C ARG A 286 -17.11 -27.13 7.29
N ALA A 287 -17.50 -26.88 6.03
CA ALA A 287 -17.52 -27.88 4.96
C ALA A 287 -16.13 -28.40 4.61
N LEU A 288 -15.12 -27.53 4.61
CA LEU A 288 -13.73 -27.91 4.28
C LEU A 288 -12.87 -28.18 5.51
N GLY A 289 -13.38 -27.95 6.72
CA GLY A 289 -12.60 -28.02 7.96
C GLY A 289 -11.88 -29.35 8.15
N PRO A 290 -12.59 -30.49 8.14
CA PRO A 290 -11.98 -31.80 8.32
C PRO A 290 -10.93 -32.14 7.24
N GLY A 291 -11.27 -31.90 5.97
CA GLY A 291 -10.35 -32.13 4.85
C GLY A 291 -9.12 -31.22 4.90
N ARG A 292 -9.28 -29.98 5.38
CA ARG A 292 -8.19 -29.03 5.59
C ARG A 292 -7.26 -29.47 6.71
N LEU A 293 -7.79 -29.93 7.83
CA LEU A 293 -6.96 -30.42 8.93
C LEU A 293 -6.17 -31.66 8.52
N ALA A 294 -6.80 -32.59 7.80
CA ALA A 294 -6.11 -33.77 7.26
C ALA A 294 -4.99 -33.39 6.27
N ALA A 295 -5.28 -32.50 5.31
CA ALA A 295 -4.30 -32.04 4.33
C ALA A 295 -3.17 -31.22 4.96
N LEU A 296 -3.45 -30.43 6.00
CA LEU A 296 -2.44 -29.71 6.76
C LEU A 296 -1.51 -30.68 7.50
N LYS A 297 -2.06 -31.71 8.17
CA LYS A 297 -1.26 -32.72 8.86
C LYS A 297 -0.32 -33.47 7.89
N GLU A 298 -0.84 -33.92 6.76
CA GLU A 298 -0.04 -34.57 5.71
C GLU A 298 1.05 -33.64 5.17
N CYS A 299 0.74 -32.35 4.98
CA CYS A 299 1.73 -31.37 4.56
C CYS A 299 2.81 -31.15 5.63
N ASP A 300 2.43 -31.02 6.90
CA ASP A 300 3.34 -30.74 8.01
C ASP A 300 4.31 -31.92 8.22
N GLU A 301 3.89 -33.16 7.96
CA GLU A 301 4.76 -34.36 7.96
C GLU A 301 5.87 -34.30 6.88
N MET A 302 5.65 -33.57 5.78
CA MET A 302 6.64 -33.40 4.71
C MET A 302 7.56 -32.19 4.91
N GLU A 303 7.32 -31.34 5.92
CA GLU A 303 7.99 -30.05 6.10
C GLU A 303 9.52 -30.19 6.16
N ALA A 304 10.02 -31.07 7.03
CA ALA A 304 11.46 -31.20 7.26
C ALA A 304 12.19 -31.63 5.97
N LYS A 305 11.67 -32.65 5.29
CA LYS A 305 12.23 -33.17 4.03
C LYS A 305 12.17 -32.13 2.91
N TRP A 306 11.04 -31.44 2.77
CA TRP A 306 10.87 -30.40 1.75
C TRP A 306 11.86 -29.25 1.96
N LYS A 307 12.07 -28.81 3.21
CA LYS A 307 13.03 -27.75 3.53
C LYS A 307 14.47 -28.18 3.25
N GLU A 308 14.84 -29.42 3.57
CA GLU A 308 16.16 -29.95 3.26
C GLU A 308 16.43 -29.97 1.74
N GLU A 309 15.47 -30.46 0.95
CA GLU A 309 15.54 -30.47 -0.51
C GLU A 309 15.62 -29.03 -1.08
N TYR A 310 14.84 -28.10 -0.53
CA TYR A 310 14.86 -26.70 -0.94
C TYR A 310 16.23 -26.05 -0.65
N ILE A 311 16.78 -26.26 0.55
CA ILE A 311 18.11 -25.74 0.93
C ILE A 311 19.19 -26.33 0.03
N LYS A 312 19.11 -27.63 -0.29
CA LYS A 312 20.04 -28.28 -1.24
C LYS A 312 19.94 -27.64 -2.63
N MET A 313 18.73 -27.39 -3.12
CA MET A 313 18.51 -26.69 -4.39
C MET A 313 19.09 -25.27 -4.37
N CYS A 314 18.92 -24.52 -3.27
CA CYS A 314 19.51 -23.18 -3.13
C CYS A 314 21.04 -23.22 -3.20
N LYS A 315 21.67 -24.18 -2.52
CA LYS A 315 23.14 -24.35 -2.54
C LYS A 315 23.67 -24.73 -3.92
N LEU A 316 22.95 -25.56 -4.67
CA LEU A 316 23.33 -25.93 -6.04
C LEU A 316 23.22 -24.77 -7.03
N LYS A 317 22.27 -23.86 -6.81
CA LYS A 317 22.05 -22.65 -7.62
C LYS A 317 22.76 -21.41 -7.09
N ALA A 318 23.52 -21.55 -6.01
CA ALA A 318 24.37 -20.46 -5.55
C ALA A 318 25.45 -20.23 -6.62
N PRO A 319 25.70 -18.97 -7.03
CA PRO A 319 26.79 -18.67 -7.93
C PRO A 319 28.06 -19.22 -7.29
N THR A 320 28.79 -20.04 -8.04
CA THR A 320 30.08 -20.53 -7.58
C THR A 320 30.98 -19.30 -7.50
N ASP A 321 31.45 -18.95 -6.31
CA ASP A 321 32.22 -17.72 -6.00
C ASP A 321 33.54 -17.56 -6.83
N ALA A 322 33.81 -18.46 -7.78
CA ALA A 322 34.93 -18.41 -8.70
C ALA A 322 34.86 -17.27 -9.75
N GLY A 323 33.71 -16.61 -9.93
CA GLY A 323 33.55 -15.52 -10.92
C GLY A 323 33.31 -14.11 -10.36
N ALA A 324 32.95 -13.98 -9.07
CA ALA A 324 32.41 -12.73 -8.51
C ALA A 324 33.34 -11.97 -7.54
N ALA A 325 34.63 -12.35 -7.48
CA ALA A 325 35.62 -11.68 -6.64
C ALA A 325 36.01 -10.26 -7.13
N GLY A 326 35.37 -9.73 -8.19
CA GLY A 326 35.65 -8.41 -8.75
C GLY A 326 35.05 -7.23 -8.00
N ASP A 327 33.78 -7.30 -7.54
CA ASP A 327 33.03 -6.07 -7.19
C ASP A 327 32.27 -6.07 -5.86
N ALA A 328 32.25 -7.17 -5.09
CA ALA A 328 31.40 -7.30 -3.90
C ALA A 328 32.09 -7.01 -2.54
N LYS A 329 33.23 -6.29 -2.52
CA LYS A 329 34.01 -6.08 -1.28
C LYS A 329 33.71 -4.80 -0.47
N VAL A 330 32.56 -4.14 -0.67
CA VAL A 330 32.30 -2.79 -0.09
C VAL A 330 31.13 -2.72 0.91
N ALA A 331 30.49 -3.82 1.31
CA ALA A 331 29.26 -3.72 2.11
C ALA A 331 29.18 -4.60 3.36
N ASP A 332 30.30 -5.02 3.95
CA ASP A 332 30.25 -5.66 5.28
C ASP A 332 31.48 -5.34 6.12
N SER A 333 31.47 -4.14 6.72
CA SER A 333 32.37 -3.77 7.81
C SER A 333 31.70 -2.72 8.68
N ARG A 334 30.63 -3.11 9.39
CA ARG A 334 30.20 -2.48 10.65
C ARG A 334 29.14 -3.33 11.34
N GLU A 335 29.34 -3.55 12.64
CA GLU A 335 28.50 -4.26 13.62
C GLU A 335 28.87 -5.73 13.90
N THR A 336 30.10 -5.90 14.41
CA THR A 336 30.43 -6.88 15.46
C THR A 336 30.68 -6.10 16.74
N GLU A 337 29.65 -5.92 17.57
CA GLU A 337 29.73 -5.67 19.03
C GLU A 337 28.31 -5.45 19.55
N VAL A 338 27.63 -6.52 19.98
CA VAL A 338 26.73 -6.47 21.14
C VAL A 338 26.89 -7.80 21.88
N ASP A 339 27.17 -7.64 23.16
CA ASP A 339 27.55 -8.64 24.15
C ASP A 339 26.67 -9.89 24.20
N ALA A 340 27.37 -11.00 24.42
CA ALA A 340 26.82 -12.19 25.01
C ALA A 340 26.58 -11.94 26.49
N ASP A 341 25.33 -12.03 26.94
CA ASP A 341 24.90 -12.54 28.24
C ASP A 341 23.37 -12.41 28.32
N ASP A 342 22.66 -13.53 28.10
CA ASP A 342 21.63 -13.98 29.03
C ASP A 342 21.06 -15.34 28.64
N GLU A 343 21.22 -16.25 29.59
CA GLU A 343 20.68 -17.59 29.66
C GLU A 343 19.17 -17.58 30.01
N VAL A 344 18.42 -18.48 29.34
CA VAL A 344 17.37 -19.35 29.90
C VAL A 344 16.00 -18.72 30.26
N VAL A 345 14.92 -19.25 29.63
CA VAL A 345 13.74 -19.94 30.24
C VAL A 345 12.48 -19.82 29.36
N GLY A 346 11.84 -20.97 29.09
CA GLY A 346 10.38 -21.13 28.89
C GLY A 346 9.91 -21.13 27.43
N GLY A 347 9.39 -22.21 26.84
CA GLY A 347 8.45 -23.19 27.38
C GLY A 347 7.02 -22.82 26.96
N TYR A 348 6.63 -23.09 25.72
CA TYR A 348 5.23 -22.98 25.28
C TYR A 348 4.62 -24.37 25.07
N SER A 349 3.93 -24.82 26.11
CA SER A 349 2.89 -25.85 26.05
C SER A 349 1.60 -25.19 25.59
N VAL A 350 1.03 -25.63 24.47
CA VAL A 350 -0.33 -25.27 24.07
C VAL A 350 -1.26 -26.38 24.54
N HIS A 351 -2.06 -26.09 25.56
CA HIS A 351 -3.22 -26.88 25.93
C HIS A 351 -4.50 -26.13 25.53
N VAL A 352 -5.39 -26.93 24.92
CA VAL A 352 -6.81 -26.72 24.56
C VAL A 352 -7.11 -25.99 23.25
#